data_AF-A0A9W8I5T3-F1
#
_entry.id   AF-A0A9W8I5T3-F1
#
_cell.length_a   1.000
_cell.length_b   1.000
_cell.length_c   1.000
_cell.angle_alpha   90.00
_cell.angle_beta   90.00
_cell.angle_gamma   90.00
#
_symmetry.space_group_name_H-M   'P 1'
#
loop_
_entity.id
_entity.type
_entity.pdbx_description
1 polymer ?
#
loop_
_entity_poly.entity_id
_entity_poly.type
_entity_poly.pdbx_seq_one_letter_code
_entity_poly.pdbx_strand_id
1 'polypeptide(L)'
;MLENNLVNVTEEQERAREQNNLVDTYGLATACKNKRLFINWHDHYRGFTDSYTRMRKAFDRLETWAETSSPVLLQSLGTGLGWMSGVSVPVRELLEVVNDSPAMRDFIMAHHFHDGQRRQRRFLGVGLFGSYECYGEVCSLSWLSSRMLQVIAMGQFRILVFAWCHVTRNYLGMVVDCPSAHSMLMHHVIQLQPRSYRFVDKGLFGEFFTTYIDELVAGHYDVHDGAINMMPNCGPHTGTSVAYGIRTTVSAMFCFDETSSFHVYRYQVTFEIVDPEVLGFSSVQLESRHWLIHYSNQEYVHNNGAGVVGEFPLISVDEPYYKYCSRIQDEPEGLMVVGFEGHFTMVPGTLDNPEGAQFNLPVPYIELPVPMEII
;
A
#
# COMPACT_ATOMS: atom_id res chain seq x y z
N MET A 1 14.87 67.23 -43.14
CA MET A 1 15.13 65.80 -42.86
C MET A 1 15.35 65.49 -41.37
N LEU A 2 15.01 66.39 -40.43
CA LEU A 2 15.22 66.19 -38.98
C LEU A 2 13.95 66.25 -38.11
N GLU A 3 12.81 66.70 -38.63
CA GLU A 3 11.55 66.74 -37.86
C GLU A 3 10.76 65.41 -37.91
N ASN A 4 10.91 64.59 -38.96
CA ASN A 4 10.20 63.30 -39.08
C ASN A 4 10.81 62.17 -38.23
N ASN A 5 12.01 62.34 -37.66
CA ASN A 5 12.65 61.31 -36.82
C ASN A 5 12.33 61.48 -35.32
N LEU A 6 11.90 62.65 -34.86
CA LEU A 6 11.56 62.90 -33.45
C LEU A 6 10.14 62.43 -33.10
N VAL A 7 9.20 62.52 -34.05
CA VAL A 7 7.81 62.07 -33.89
C VAL A 7 7.71 60.54 -33.81
N ASN A 8 8.49 59.82 -34.61
CA ASN A 8 8.50 58.35 -34.57
C ASN A 8 9.05 57.78 -33.25
N VAL A 9 10.05 58.43 -32.64
CA VAL A 9 10.64 57.97 -31.36
C VAL A 9 9.68 58.21 -30.19
N THR A 10 8.87 59.28 -30.23
CA THR A 10 7.90 59.58 -29.17
C THR A 10 6.70 58.65 -29.22
N GLU A 11 6.16 58.34 -30.41
CA GLU A 11 5.07 57.36 -30.56
C GLU A 11 5.48 55.92 -30.19
N GLU A 12 6.74 55.54 -30.45
CA GLU A 12 7.26 54.22 -30.12
C GLU A 12 7.50 54.07 -28.60
N GLN A 13 7.94 55.15 -27.93
CA GLN A 13 8.04 55.22 -26.47
C GLN A 13 6.68 55.25 -25.78
N GLU A 14 5.67 55.90 -26.36
CA GLU A 14 4.29 55.88 -25.85
C GLU A 14 3.66 54.50 -26.02
N ARG A 15 3.82 53.84 -27.18
CA ARG A 15 3.36 52.46 -27.37
C ARG A 15 4.03 51.48 -26.41
N ALA A 16 5.34 51.60 -26.16
CA ALA A 16 6.05 50.77 -25.19
C ALA A 16 5.56 51.02 -23.74
N ARG A 17 5.23 52.28 -23.38
CA ARG A 17 4.64 52.62 -22.08
C ARG A 17 3.20 52.10 -21.93
N GLU A 18 2.39 52.17 -22.98
CA GLU A 18 1.04 51.62 -22.99
C GLU A 18 1.05 50.10 -22.90
N GLN A 19 1.96 49.42 -23.59
CA GLN A 19 2.13 47.97 -23.50
C GLN A 19 2.59 47.53 -22.10
N ASN A 20 3.55 48.24 -21.49
CA ASN A 20 3.95 47.98 -20.10
C ASN A 20 2.81 48.23 -19.10
N ASN A 21 2.06 49.32 -19.26
CA ASN A 21 0.90 49.60 -18.41
C ASN A 21 -0.22 48.56 -18.54
N LEU A 22 -0.45 48.04 -19.76
CA LEU A 22 -1.43 46.96 -20.03
C LEU A 22 -0.99 45.63 -19.43
N VAL A 23 0.29 45.29 -19.50
CA VAL A 23 0.87 44.09 -18.86
C VAL A 23 0.77 44.21 -17.33
N ASP A 24 1.04 45.39 -16.77
CA ASP A 24 0.90 45.66 -15.34
C ASP A 24 -0.57 45.61 -14.88
N THR A 25 -1.52 46.13 -15.67
CA THR A 25 -2.96 46.04 -15.32
C THR A 25 -3.50 44.62 -15.42
N TYR A 26 -3.08 43.83 -16.42
CA TYR A 26 -3.43 42.42 -16.51
C TYR A 26 -2.79 41.60 -15.37
N GLY A 27 -1.54 41.90 -15.00
CA GLY A 27 -0.87 41.31 -13.85
C GLY A 27 -1.58 41.61 -12.53
N LEU A 28 -1.95 42.87 -12.31
CA LEU A 28 -2.70 43.33 -11.13
C LEU A 28 -4.11 42.72 -11.06
N ALA A 29 -4.85 42.66 -12.17
CA ALA A 29 -6.18 42.06 -12.22
C ALA A 29 -6.13 40.54 -11.93
N THR A 30 -5.12 39.85 -12.45
CA THR A 30 -4.87 38.43 -12.20
C THR A 30 -4.48 38.19 -10.74
N ALA A 31 -3.60 39.03 -10.18
CA ALA A 31 -3.22 38.98 -8.77
C ALA A 31 -4.40 39.23 -7.83
N CYS A 32 -5.27 40.20 -8.12
CA CYS A 32 -6.49 40.47 -7.35
C CYS A 32 -7.49 39.30 -7.42
N LYS A 33 -7.65 38.68 -8.60
CA LYS A 33 -8.48 37.47 -8.78
C LYS A 33 -7.93 36.31 -7.95
N ASN A 34 -6.62 36.05 -8.03
CA ASN A 34 -5.95 34.99 -7.29
C ASN A 34 -6.02 35.23 -5.77
N LYS A 35 -5.85 36.47 -5.32
CA LYS A 35 -6.02 36.84 -3.91
C LYS A 35 -7.44 36.58 -3.41
N ARG A 36 -8.47 36.91 -4.21
CA ARG A 36 -9.86 36.64 -3.84
C ARG A 36 -10.18 35.14 -3.82
N LEU A 37 -9.66 34.38 -4.80
CA LEU A 37 -9.76 32.92 -4.80
C LEU A 37 -9.08 32.30 -3.59
N PHE A 38 -7.89 32.78 -3.22
CA PHE A 38 -7.17 32.35 -2.04
C PHE A 38 -7.88 32.69 -0.74
N ILE A 39 -8.41 33.91 -0.58
CA ILE A 39 -9.19 34.30 0.61
C ILE A 39 -10.43 33.40 0.74
N ASN A 40 -11.19 33.23 -0.35
CA ASN A 40 -12.36 32.37 -0.35
C ASN A 40 -11.98 30.92 -0.01
N TRP A 41 -10.89 30.40 -0.58
CA TRP A 41 -10.38 29.06 -0.27
C TRP A 41 -9.94 28.94 1.19
N HIS A 42 -9.18 29.90 1.69
CA HIS A 42 -8.65 29.91 3.06
C HIS A 42 -9.79 30.01 4.10
N ASP A 43 -10.78 30.85 3.83
CA ASP A 43 -11.97 30.94 4.66
C ASP A 43 -12.82 29.66 4.58
N HIS A 44 -12.84 28.99 3.42
CA HIS A 44 -13.55 27.74 3.18
C HIS A 44 -12.91 26.52 3.85
N TYR A 45 -11.58 26.47 3.92
CA TYR A 45 -10.81 25.39 4.54
C TYR A 45 -10.17 25.81 5.86
N ARG A 46 -10.68 26.87 6.51
CA ARG A 46 -10.14 27.36 7.78
C ARG A 46 -10.14 26.21 8.81
N GLY A 47 -8.96 25.89 9.36
CA GLY A 47 -8.75 24.76 10.27
C GLY A 47 -8.35 23.46 9.59
N PHE A 48 -8.56 23.32 8.28
CA PHE A 48 -8.14 22.18 7.45
C PHE A 48 -6.99 22.51 6.50
N THR A 49 -6.48 23.74 6.48
CA THR A 49 -5.41 24.19 5.56
C THR A 49 -4.23 23.21 5.44
N ASP A 50 -3.72 22.75 6.58
CA ASP A 50 -2.58 21.82 6.63
C ASP A 50 -2.97 20.43 6.11
N SER A 51 -4.11 19.90 6.58
CA SER A 51 -4.66 18.62 6.15
C SER A 51 -5.01 18.59 4.66
N TYR A 52 -5.59 19.67 4.14
CA TYR A 52 -5.88 19.84 2.72
C TYR A 52 -4.57 19.76 1.93
N THR A 53 -3.56 20.53 2.33
CA THR A 53 -2.28 20.59 1.59
C THR A 53 -1.60 19.22 1.59
N ARG A 54 -1.54 18.57 2.76
CA ARG A 54 -0.97 17.24 2.93
C ARG A 54 -1.70 16.19 2.09
N MET A 55 -3.01 16.08 2.25
CA MET A 55 -3.81 15.08 1.55
C MET A 55 -3.86 15.35 0.06
N ARG A 56 -3.97 16.63 -0.37
CA ARG A 56 -3.99 16.94 -1.80
C ARG A 56 -2.70 16.48 -2.48
N LYS A 57 -1.55 16.82 -1.90
CA LYS A 57 -0.24 16.38 -2.39
C LYS A 57 -0.13 14.86 -2.45
N ALA A 58 -0.64 14.16 -1.43
CA ALA A 58 -0.64 12.69 -1.39
C ALA A 58 -1.45 12.12 -2.56
N PHE A 59 -2.67 12.60 -2.75
CA PHE A 59 -3.51 12.13 -3.84
C PHE A 59 -3.01 12.52 -5.23
N ASP A 60 -2.47 13.72 -5.44
CA ASP A 60 -1.91 14.09 -6.75
C ASP A 60 -0.82 13.08 -7.16
N ARG A 61 -0.02 12.61 -6.19
CA ARG A 61 0.98 11.54 -6.40
C ARG A 61 0.34 10.19 -6.66
N LEU A 62 -0.66 9.79 -5.86
CA LEU A 62 -1.39 8.53 -6.05
C LEU A 62 -2.05 8.49 -7.42
N GLU A 63 -2.73 9.56 -7.83
CA GLU A 63 -3.41 9.70 -9.11
C GLU A 63 -2.39 9.57 -10.26
N THR A 64 -1.30 10.35 -10.21
CA THR A 64 -0.22 10.29 -11.22
C THR A 64 0.40 8.91 -11.32
N TRP A 65 0.67 8.25 -10.20
CA TRP A 65 1.22 6.89 -10.19
C TRP A 65 0.21 5.87 -10.72
N ALA A 66 -1.07 5.99 -10.36
CA ALA A 66 -2.11 5.06 -10.79
C ALA A 66 -2.41 5.20 -12.29
N GLU A 67 -2.24 6.38 -12.90
CA GLU A 67 -2.37 6.56 -14.36
C GLU A 67 -1.43 5.63 -15.14
N THR A 68 -0.22 5.38 -14.64
CA THR A 68 0.76 4.51 -15.30
C THR A 68 0.70 3.08 -14.80
N SER A 69 0.62 2.90 -13.48
CA SER A 69 0.84 1.61 -12.83
C SER A 69 -0.46 0.82 -12.67
N SER A 70 -1.59 1.49 -12.42
CA SER A 70 -2.90 0.86 -12.29
C SER A 70 -4.07 1.76 -12.71
N PRO A 71 -4.35 1.86 -14.03
CA PRO A 71 -5.46 2.65 -14.53
C PRO A 71 -6.82 2.16 -14.00
N VAL A 72 -6.94 0.87 -13.68
CA VAL A 72 -8.15 0.27 -13.13
C VAL A 72 -8.38 0.74 -11.69
N LEU A 73 -7.32 0.84 -10.86
CA LEU A 73 -7.41 1.39 -9.52
C LEU A 73 -7.87 2.85 -9.57
N LEU A 74 -7.25 3.67 -10.42
CA LEU A 74 -7.64 5.08 -10.56
C LEU A 74 -9.13 5.22 -10.92
N GLN A 75 -9.62 4.44 -11.88
CA GLN A 75 -11.03 4.43 -12.27
C GLN A 75 -11.98 3.95 -11.17
N SER A 76 -11.46 3.16 -10.22
CA SER A 76 -12.23 2.67 -9.09
C SER A 76 -12.44 3.74 -8.02
N LEU A 77 -11.57 4.76 -7.94
CA LEU A 77 -11.71 5.81 -6.95
C LEU A 77 -13.05 6.54 -7.12
N GLY A 78 -13.76 6.69 -6.01
CA GLY A 78 -15.01 7.42 -5.90
C GLY A 78 -14.80 8.88 -6.26
N THR A 79 -15.82 9.49 -6.85
CA THR A 79 -15.82 10.96 -6.95
C THR A 79 -15.77 11.50 -5.53
N GLY A 80 -14.82 12.40 -5.25
CA GLY A 80 -14.73 13.07 -3.97
C GLY A 80 -16.07 13.67 -3.56
N LEU A 81 -16.34 13.69 -2.25
CA LEU A 81 -17.60 14.25 -1.74
C LEU A 81 -17.82 15.69 -2.23
N GLY A 82 -16.74 16.42 -2.51
CA GLY A 82 -16.78 17.84 -2.77
C GLY A 82 -17.27 18.56 -1.51
N TRP A 83 -16.80 19.77 -1.24
CA TRP A 83 -17.29 20.46 -0.04
C TRP A 83 -18.69 21.06 -0.26
N MET A 84 -19.30 20.86 -1.44
CA MET A 84 -20.52 21.54 -1.87
C MET A 84 -21.27 20.79 -2.98
N SER A 85 -22.05 19.76 -2.64
CA SER A 85 -23.26 19.43 -3.38
C SER A 85 -24.40 19.07 -2.43
N GLY A 86 -24.77 19.99 -1.54
CA GLY A 86 -26.04 20.04 -0.81
C GLY A 86 -26.40 18.88 0.15
N VAL A 87 -25.76 17.72 0.05
CA VAL A 87 -26.08 16.52 0.83
C VAL A 87 -24.83 15.64 0.93
N SER A 88 -23.92 15.92 1.87
CA SER A 88 -23.07 14.87 2.44
C SER A 88 -23.21 14.88 3.96
N VAL A 89 -24.34 14.32 4.39
CA VAL A 89 -24.67 14.02 5.80
C VAL A 89 -23.58 13.17 6.53
N PRO A 90 -22.76 12.30 5.89
CA PRO A 90 -21.82 11.43 6.63
C PRO A 90 -20.68 12.17 7.34
N VAL A 91 -20.11 13.23 6.75
CA VAL A 91 -19.00 13.96 7.37
C VAL A 91 -19.48 14.74 8.59
N ARG A 92 -20.74 15.21 8.59
CA ARG A 92 -21.32 15.93 9.73
C ARG A 92 -21.51 15.02 10.94
N GLU A 93 -22.01 13.79 10.74
CA GLU A 93 -22.13 12.80 11.81
C GLU A 93 -20.75 12.31 12.29
N LEU A 94 -19.76 12.16 11.38
CA LEU A 94 -18.35 11.92 11.76
C LEU A 94 -17.75 13.08 12.57
N LEU A 95 -18.05 14.32 12.21
CA LEU A 95 -17.63 15.52 12.95
C LEU A 95 -18.33 15.66 14.31
N GLU A 96 -19.55 15.17 14.45
CA GLU A 96 -20.28 15.15 15.73
C GLU A 96 -19.74 14.07 16.69
N VAL A 97 -19.14 13.00 16.14
CA VAL A 97 -18.67 11.83 16.92
C VAL A 97 -17.19 11.92 17.29
N VAL A 98 -16.35 12.64 16.54
CA VAL A 98 -14.90 12.56 16.73
C VAL A 98 -14.25 13.89 17.11
N ASN A 99 -13.38 13.81 18.11
CA ASN A 99 -12.58 14.89 18.67
C ASN A 99 -11.83 15.63 17.55
N ASP A 100 -11.85 16.96 17.55
CA ASP A 100 -11.20 17.81 16.53
C ASP A 100 -9.67 17.65 16.58
N SER A 101 -9.16 16.63 15.90
CA SER A 101 -7.74 16.25 15.86
C SER A 101 -7.17 16.35 14.45
N PRO A 102 -5.86 16.64 14.29
CA PRO A 102 -5.23 16.66 12.97
C PRO A 102 -5.42 15.37 12.16
N ALA A 103 -5.37 14.20 12.81
CA ALA A 103 -5.57 12.91 12.15
C ALA A 103 -6.99 12.74 11.60
N MET A 104 -8.00 13.19 12.35
CA MET A 104 -9.39 13.20 11.87
C MET A 104 -9.58 14.16 10.71
N ARG A 105 -8.93 15.34 10.76
CA ARG A 105 -8.98 16.31 9.67
C ARG A 105 -8.36 15.75 8.38
N ASP A 106 -7.26 15.03 8.49
CA ASP A 106 -6.66 14.33 7.35
C ASP A 106 -7.60 13.27 6.78
N PHE A 107 -8.21 12.44 7.63
CA PHE A 107 -9.17 11.43 7.22
C PHE A 107 -10.37 12.01 6.46
N ILE A 108 -10.90 13.14 6.96
CA ILE A 108 -12.00 13.88 6.34
C ILE A 108 -11.56 14.46 4.99
N MET A 109 -10.39 15.10 4.94
CA MET A 109 -9.85 15.63 3.68
C MET A 109 -9.60 14.51 2.67
N ALA A 110 -9.28 13.32 3.14
CA ALA A 110 -9.07 12.20 2.24
C ALA A 110 -10.36 11.76 1.52
N HIS A 111 -11.47 11.66 2.26
CA HIS A 111 -12.80 11.41 1.69
C HIS A 111 -13.34 12.60 0.87
N HIS A 112 -12.89 13.81 1.18
CA HIS A 112 -13.22 14.99 0.40
C HIS A 112 -12.65 14.90 -1.03
N PHE A 113 -11.43 14.40 -1.19
CA PHE A 113 -10.82 14.20 -2.52
C PHE A 113 -11.34 12.96 -3.23
N HIS A 114 -11.48 11.83 -2.52
CA HIS A 114 -12.05 10.60 -3.07
C HIS A 114 -12.93 9.88 -2.05
N ASP A 115 -14.22 9.72 -2.38
CA ASP A 115 -15.19 9.04 -1.49
C ASP A 115 -15.08 7.50 -1.59
N GLY A 116 -13.96 6.97 -1.13
CA GLY A 116 -13.64 5.54 -1.16
C GLY A 116 -13.50 4.97 -2.58
N GLN A 117 -13.72 3.67 -2.74
CA GLN A 117 -13.74 2.97 -4.03
C GLN A 117 -15.16 2.55 -4.44
N ARG A 118 -15.45 2.67 -5.73
CA ARG A 118 -16.71 2.29 -6.36
C ARG A 118 -16.87 0.77 -6.34
N ARG A 119 -17.99 0.26 -5.86
CA ARG A 119 -18.30 -1.18 -5.86
C ARG A 119 -18.91 -1.61 -7.19
N GLN A 120 -18.09 -1.73 -8.23
CA GLN A 120 -18.48 -2.30 -9.52
C GLN A 120 -17.74 -3.62 -9.75
N ARG A 121 -18.38 -4.56 -10.47
CA ARG A 121 -17.80 -5.89 -10.74
C ARG A 121 -16.41 -5.81 -11.39
N ARG A 122 -16.18 -4.81 -12.25
CA ARG A 122 -14.90 -4.57 -12.92
C ARG A 122 -13.74 -4.15 -11.99
N PHE A 123 -14.04 -3.79 -10.74
CA PHE A 123 -13.05 -3.37 -9.74
C PHE A 123 -12.87 -4.42 -8.63
N LEU A 124 -13.53 -5.59 -8.75
CA LEU A 124 -13.30 -6.69 -7.82
C LEU A 124 -11.83 -7.13 -7.92
N GLY A 125 -11.18 -7.23 -6.77
CA GLY A 125 -9.75 -7.58 -6.68
C GLY A 125 -8.81 -6.38 -6.61
N VAL A 126 -9.24 -5.19 -7.04
CA VAL A 126 -8.38 -3.99 -7.12
C VAL A 126 -8.60 -3.08 -5.89
N GLY A 127 -8.15 -3.54 -4.72
CA GLY A 127 -8.23 -2.78 -3.48
C GLY A 127 -7.16 -1.70 -3.40
N LEU A 128 -7.50 -0.50 -2.95
CA LEU A 128 -6.52 0.58 -2.80
C LEU A 128 -5.39 0.19 -1.85
N PHE A 129 -5.70 -0.55 -0.79
CA PHE A 129 -4.69 -0.95 0.20
C PHE A 129 -4.05 -2.30 -0.14
N GLY A 130 -4.21 -2.75 -1.39
CA GLY A 130 -3.59 -3.96 -1.91
C GLY A 130 -4.49 -5.19 -1.93
N SER A 131 -3.93 -6.25 -2.47
CA SER A 131 -4.50 -7.59 -2.57
C SER A 131 -3.43 -8.67 -2.40
N TYR A 132 -3.87 -9.86 -2.03
CA TYR A 132 -3.08 -11.07 -2.11
C TYR A 132 -3.98 -12.28 -2.37
N GLU A 133 -3.39 -13.34 -2.90
CA GLU A 133 -4.01 -14.66 -2.98
C GLU A 133 -3.06 -15.69 -2.36
N CYS A 134 -3.60 -16.54 -1.49
CA CYS A 134 -2.85 -17.65 -0.91
C CYS A 134 -3.80 -18.82 -0.62
N TYR A 135 -3.50 -20.02 -1.13
CA TYR A 135 -4.34 -21.21 -0.96
C TYR A 135 -5.81 -21.00 -1.37
N GLY A 136 -6.06 -20.20 -2.43
CA GLY A 136 -7.40 -19.85 -2.90
C GLY A 136 -8.14 -18.82 -2.02
N GLU A 137 -7.56 -18.38 -0.91
CA GLU A 137 -8.05 -17.23 -0.15
C GLU A 137 -7.58 -15.94 -0.81
N VAL A 138 -8.53 -15.13 -1.25
CA VAL A 138 -8.26 -13.82 -1.87
C VAL A 138 -8.58 -12.71 -0.89
N CYS A 139 -7.58 -11.89 -0.58
CA CYS A 139 -7.76 -10.62 0.13
C CYS A 139 -7.65 -9.47 -0.86
N SER A 140 -8.52 -8.49 -0.74
CA SER A 140 -8.48 -7.23 -1.48
C SER A 140 -9.08 -6.15 -0.60
N LEU A 141 -8.22 -5.31 -0.01
CA LEU A 141 -8.63 -4.29 0.96
C LEU A 141 -9.07 -3.03 0.21
N SER A 142 -10.39 -2.85 0.10
CA SER A 142 -10.98 -1.71 -0.59
C SER A 142 -11.25 -0.55 0.36
N TRP A 143 -10.98 0.68 -0.07
CA TRP A 143 -11.40 1.89 0.64
C TRP A 143 -12.93 2.01 0.61
N LEU A 144 -13.55 2.07 1.78
CA LEU A 144 -14.98 2.28 1.94
C LEU A 144 -15.39 3.73 1.64
N SER A 145 -16.47 3.89 0.85
CA SER A 145 -17.13 5.20 0.73
C SER A 145 -17.71 5.63 2.08
N SER A 146 -17.90 6.94 2.26
CA SER A 146 -18.51 7.56 3.44
C SER A 146 -19.83 6.92 3.89
N ARG A 147 -20.67 6.46 2.95
CA ARG A 147 -21.95 5.77 3.24
C ARG A 147 -21.80 4.38 3.86
N MET A 148 -20.61 3.82 3.81
CA MET A 148 -20.27 2.48 4.28
C MET A 148 -19.37 2.50 5.52
N LEU A 149 -18.93 3.67 5.96
CA LEU A 149 -18.17 3.80 7.18
C LEU A 149 -19.02 3.35 8.36
N GLN A 150 -18.41 2.56 9.24
CA GLN A 150 -19.08 2.01 10.41
C GLN A 150 -18.15 2.09 11.61
N VAL A 151 -18.71 2.43 12.78
CA VAL A 151 -18.00 2.32 14.05
C VAL A 151 -18.38 1.00 14.69
N ILE A 152 -17.40 0.13 14.87
CA ILE A 152 -17.57 -1.15 15.55
C ILE A 152 -17.03 -1.07 16.98
N ALA A 153 -17.64 -1.81 17.89
CA ALA A 153 -17.12 -2.00 19.24
C ALA A 153 -16.24 -3.24 19.28
N MET A 154 -15.06 -3.13 19.89
CA MET A 154 -14.13 -4.22 20.08
C MET A 154 -13.58 -4.15 21.51
N GLY A 155 -14.18 -4.94 22.41
CA GLY A 155 -13.89 -4.83 23.83
C GLY A 155 -14.23 -3.42 24.32
N GLN A 156 -13.23 -2.71 24.83
CA GLN A 156 -13.36 -1.33 25.29
C GLN A 156 -12.98 -0.27 24.23
N PHE A 157 -12.64 -0.69 23.01
CA PHE A 157 -12.29 0.19 21.90
C PHE A 157 -13.50 0.41 20.98
N ARG A 158 -13.62 1.62 20.42
CA ARG A 158 -14.49 1.90 19.28
C ARG A 158 -13.64 2.22 18.06
N ILE A 159 -13.86 1.50 16.97
CA ILE A 159 -13.03 1.57 15.77
C ILE A 159 -13.89 2.00 14.58
N LEU A 160 -13.51 3.11 13.94
CA LEU A 160 -14.08 3.55 12.67
C LEU A 160 -13.44 2.76 11.52
N VAL A 161 -14.18 1.84 10.93
CA VAL A 161 -13.71 1.01 9.81
C VAL A 161 -13.77 1.81 8.51
N PHE A 162 -12.65 1.91 7.80
CA PHE A 162 -12.54 2.67 6.54
C PHE A 162 -11.98 1.88 5.36
N ALA A 163 -11.38 0.72 5.58
CA ALA A 163 -11.05 -0.22 4.51
C ALA A 163 -11.46 -1.62 4.90
N TRP A 164 -11.99 -2.40 3.96
CA TRP A 164 -12.51 -3.74 4.27
C TRP A 164 -12.37 -4.70 3.11
N CYS A 165 -12.00 -5.95 3.41
CA CYS A 165 -12.08 -7.07 2.52
C CYS A 165 -13.26 -7.96 2.93
N HIS A 166 -14.22 -8.13 2.04
CA HIS A 166 -15.43 -8.92 2.31
C HIS A 166 -15.17 -10.43 2.46
N VAL A 167 -14.11 -10.96 1.84
CA VAL A 167 -13.79 -12.40 1.83
C VAL A 167 -13.12 -12.80 3.14
N THR A 168 -11.98 -12.18 3.44
CA THR A 168 -11.19 -12.49 4.65
C THR A 168 -11.67 -11.78 5.90
N ARG A 169 -12.61 -10.82 5.74
CA ARG A 169 -13.05 -9.88 6.78
C ARG A 169 -11.94 -9.02 7.39
N ASN A 170 -10.80 -8.91 6.71
CA ASN A 170 -9.73 -7.99 7.08
C ASN A 170 -10.22 -6.56 6.94
N TYR A 171 -9.85 -5.69 7.89
CA TYR A 171 -10.12 -4.27 7.76
C TYR A 171 -8.99 -3.41 8.32
N LEU A 172 -8.93 -2.19 7.79
CA LEU A 172 -8.23 -1.07 8.42
C LEU A 172 -9.27 -0.20 9.10
N GLY A 173 -8.98 0.19 10.33
CA GLY A 173 -9.83 1.07 11.09
C GLY A 173 -9.02 2.11 11.85
N MET A 174 -9.69 3.15 12.31
CA MET A 174 -9.11 4.19 13.14
C MET A 174 -9.73 4.14 14.53
N VAL A 175 -8.92 4.21 15.58
CA VAL A 175 -9.41 4.24 16.96
C VAL A 175 -10.11 5.58 17.20
N VAL A 176 -11.39 5.54 17.57
CA VAL A 176 -12.20 6.74 17.86
C VAL A 176 -12.66 6.82 19.31
N ASP A 177 -12.45 5.76 20.08
CA ASP A 177 -12.64 5.73 21.53
C ASP A 177 -11.82 4.57 22.11
N CYS A 178 -11.21 4.78 23.26
CA CYS A 178 -10.41 3.76 23.95
C CYS A 178 -10.26 4.09 25.45
N PRO A 179 -9.91 3.10 26.28
CA PRO A 179 -9.61 3.33 27.69
C PRO A 179 -8.46 4.33 27.88
N SER A 180 -8.45 5.06 29.00
CA SER A 180 -7.40 6.03 29.33
C SER A 180 -5.99 5.43 29.30
N ALA A 181 -5.85 4.16 29.69
CA ALA A 181 -4.59 3.41 29.63
C ALA A 181 -4.03 3.25 28.21
N HIS A 182 -4.89 3.34 27.19
CA HIS A 182 -4.55 3.20 25.78
C HIS A 182 -4.75 4.50 24.98
N SER A 183 -4.85 5.64 25.66
CA SER A 183 -5.10 6.95 25.04
C SER A 183 -4.07 7.35 23.97
N MET A 184 -2.87 6.78 24.01
CA MET A 184 -1.85 6.93 22.97
C MET A 184 -2.27 6.39 21.60
N LEU A 185 -3.22 5.45 21.55
CA LEU A 185 -3.74 4.88 20.29
C LEU A 185 -4.89 5.71 19.70
N MET A 186 -5.33 6.78 20.36
CA MET A 186 -6.46 7.58 19.89
C MET A 186 -6.16 8.17 18.49
N HIS A 187 -7.05 7.93 17.53
CA HIS A 187 -6.91 8.27 16.11
C HIS A 187 -5.78 7.57 15.35
N HIS A 188 -5.15 6.55 15.93
CA HIS A 188 -4.23 5.69 15.19
C HIS A 188 -5.01 4.76 14.25
N VAL A 189 -4.42 4.51 13.09
CA VAL A 189 -4.85 3.48 12.16
C VAL A 189 -4.34 2.14 12.66
N ILE A 190 -5.25 1.20 12.78
CA ILE A 190 -4.94 -0.17 13.18
C ILE A 190 -5.42 -1.14 12.11
N GLN A 191 -4.55 -2.08 11.79
CA GLN A 191 -4.88 -3.25 11.01
C GLN A 191 -5.24 -4.35 12.03
N LEU A 192 -6.47 -4.88 11.98
CA LEU A 192 -7.04 -5.71 13.05
C LEU A 192 -7.40 -7.13 12.63
N GLN A 193 -7.16 -8.08 13.53
CA GLN A 193 -7.71 -9.44 13.41
C GLN A 193 -9.10 -9.46 14.07
N PRO A 194 -10.17 -9.80 13.32
CA PRO A 194 -11.45 -10.08 13.94
C PRO A 194 -11.30 -11.19 15.00
N ARG A 195 -11.88 -10.99 16.19
CA ARG A 195 -12.00 -11.98 17.29
C ARG A 195 -10.75 -12.27 18.13
N SER A 196 -9.52 -11.92 17.71
CA SER A 196 -8.32 -12.16 18.54
C SER A 196 -7.84 -10.93 19.33
N TYR A 197 -8.42 -9.74 19.10
CA TYR A 197 -7.99 -8.48 19.71
C TYR A 197 -6.55 -8.06 19.39
N ARG A 198 -5.92 -8.71 18.39
CA ARG A 198 -4.58 -8.38 17.91
C ARG A 198 -4.60 -7.38 16.78
N PHE A 199 -3.63 -6.48 16.79
CA PHE A 199 -3.53 -5.41 15.82
C PHE A 199 -2.09 -5.04 15.48
N VAL A 200 -1.92 -4.45 14.30
CA VAL A 200 -0.72 -3.72 13.94
C VAL A 200 -1.09 -2.25 13.93
N ASP A 201 -0.44 -1.46 14.78
CA ASP A 201 -0.52 0.00 14.71
C ASP A 201 0.24 0.49 13.49
N LYS A 202 -0.43 1.34 12.71
CA LYS A 202 0.11 1.96 11.51
C LYS A 202 0.37 3.46 11.72
N GLY A 203 0.18 3.97 12.94
CA GLY A 203 0.34 5.37 13.30
C GLY A 203 -0.88 6.22 12.96
N LEU A 204 -0.72 7.53 12.99
CA LEU A 204 -1.80 8.47 12.68
C LEU A 204 -2.19 8.39 11.20
N PHE A 205 -3.48 8.56 10.90
CA PHE A 205 -4.00 8.41 9.53
C PHE A 205 -3.23 9.21 8.47
N GLY A 206 -2.92 10.47 8.75
CA GLY A 206 -2.18 11.33 7.82
C GLY A 206 -0.83 10.75 7.45
N GLU A 207 -0.04 10.33 8.45
CA GLU A 207 1.29 9.77 8.27
C GLU A 207 1.23 8.39 7.60
N PHE A 208 0.33 7.52 8.07
CA PHE A 208 0.06 6.23 7.46
C PHE A 208 -0.23 6.37 5.96
N PHE A 209 -1.19 7.22 5.61
CA PHE A 209 -1.69 7.34 4.25
C PHE A 209 -0.66 7.99 3.32
N THR A 210 0.05 9.02 3.78
CA THR A 210 1.12 9.62 2.99
C THR A 210 2.29 8.66 2.81
N THR A 211 2.70 7.97 3.88
CA THR A 211 3.81 7.00 3.79
C THR A 211 3.45 5.87 2.86
N TYR A 212 2.24 5.33 2.96
CA TYR A 212 1.75 4.29 2.06
C TYR A 212 1.83 4.70 0.57
N ILE A 213 1.39 5.92 0.24
CA ILE A 213 1.49 6.44 -1.13
C ILE A 213 2.95 6.62 -1.55
N ASP A 214 3.80 7.09 -0.65
CA ASP A 214 5.22 7.28 -0.92
C ASP A 214 5.91 5.94 -1.23
N GLU A 215 5.57 4.90 -0.50
CA GLU A 215 6.03 3.51 -0.73
C GLU A 215 5.54 2.95 -2.06
N LEU A 216 4.27 3.18 -2.42
CA LEU A 216 3.73 2.80 -3.75
C LEU A 216 4.51 3.47 -4.89
N VAL A 217 4.74 4.78 -4.78
CA VAL A 217 5.47 5.57 -5.78
C VAL A 217 6.94 5.15 -5.85
N ALA A 218 7.53 4.74 -4.73
CA ALA A 218 8.90 4.24 -4.65
C ALA A 218 9.08 2.81 -5.18
N GLY A 219 8.00 2.11 -5.54
CA GLY A 219 8.07 0.72 -6.04
C GLY A 219 8.25 -0.31 -4.93
N HIS A 220 7.83 0.00 -3.70
CA HIS A 220 7.86 -0.97 -2.59
C HIS A 220 6.82 -2.08 -2.74
N TYR A 221 5.88 -1.93 -3.68
CA TYR A 221 4.86 -2.92 -3.98
C TYR A 221 4.71 -3.08 -5.50
N ASP A 222 4.63 -4.32 -5.95
CA ASP A 222 4.35 -4.62 -7.34
C ASP A 222 2.86 -4.44 -7.68
N VAL A 223 2.58 -4.23 -8.96
CA VAL A 223 1.22 -4.28 -9.50
C VAL A 223 1.10 -5.46 -10.46
N HIS A 224 0.12 -6.33 -10.21
CA HIS A 224 -0.21 -7.45 -11.08
C HIS A 224 -1.69 -7.38 -11.47
N ASP A 225 -1.99 -7.47 -12.77
CA ASP A 225 -3.36 -7.35 -13.30
C ASP A 225 -4.12 -6.10 -12.82
N GLY A 226 -3.38 -5.00 -12.61
CA GLY A 226 -3.90 -3.74 -12.10
C GLY A 226 -4.17 -3.74 -10.58
N ALA A 227 -3.93 -4.84 -9.85
CA ALA A 227 -4.04 -4.86 -8.41
C ALA A 227 -2.67 -4.70 -7.75
N ILE A 228 -2.61 -3.89 -6.68
CA ILE A 228 -1.41 -3.77 -5.84
C ILE A 228 -1.20 -5.09 -5.12
N ASN A 229 -0.01 -5.68 -5.23
CA ASN A 229 0.39 -6.83 -4.45
C ASN A 229 0.76 -6.37 -3.03
N MET A 230 0.16 -6.96 -1.99
CA MET A 230 0.50 -6.63 -0.61
C MET A 230 1.85 -7.17 -0.17
N MET A 231 2.47 -8.09 -0.93
CA MET A 231 3.82 -8.57 -0.66
C MET A 231 4.82 -7.45 -0.98
N PRO A 232 5.54 -6.93 0.02
CA PRO A 232 6.48 -5.82 -0.16
C PRO A 232 7.77 -6.27 -0.89
N ASN A 233 8.43 -5.32 -1.55
CA ASN A 233 9.67 -5.53 -2.30
C ASN A 233 10.93 -5.17 -1.50
N CYS A 234 10.76 -4.54 -0.34
CA CYS A 234 11.86 -4.11 0.52
C CYS A 234 11.49 -4.12 2.01
N GLY A 235 12.50 -4.09 2.87
CA GLY A 235 12.33 -4.08 4.32
C GLY A 235 12.78 -5.39 4.97
N PRO A 236 12.67 -5.49 6.31
CA PRO A 236 13.23 -6.61 7.06
C PRO A 236 12.50 -7.94 6.82
N HIS A 237 11.26 -7.89 6.32
CA HIS A 237 10.43 -9.05 5.96
C HIS A 237 10.59 -9.44 4.48
N THR A 238 11.64 -8.96 3.81
CA THR A 238 11.98 -9.29 2.43
C THR A 238 13.42 -9.73 2.32
N GLY A 239 13.70 -10.61 1.37
CA GLY A 239 15.04 -11.15 1.18
C GLY A 239 15.24 -11.56 -0.27
N THR A 240 16.42 -11.26 -0.82
CA THR A 240 16.79 -11.68 -2.17
C THR A 240 18.18 -12.31 -2.17
N SER A 241 18.31 -13.42 -2.87
CA SER A 241 19.60 -14.04 -3.20
C SER A 241 19.70 -14.26 -4.70
N VAL A 242 20.93 -14.33 -5.21
CA VAL A 242 21.20 -14.75 -6.59
C VAL A 242 22.25 -15.86 -6.54
N ALA A 243 21.92 -17.03 -7.07
CA ALA A 243 22.82 -18.17 -7.16
C ALA A 243 22.52 -18.95 -8.44
N TYR A 244 23.57 -19.46 -9.10
CA TYR A 244 23.43 -20.27 -10.33
C TYR A 244 22.59 -19.58 -11.43
N GLY A 245 22.70 -18.26 -11.57
CA GLY A 245 21.93 -17.47 -12.54
C GLY A 245 20.44 -17.31 -12.21
N ILE A 246 20.00 -17.74 -11.02
CA ILE A 246 18.62 -17.66 -10.55
C ILE A 246 18.55 -16.71 -9.36
N ARG A 247 17.62 -15.76 -9.42
CA ARG A 247 17.22 -14.90 -8.30
C ARG A 247 16.10 -15.56 -7.53
N THR A 248 16.29 -15.71 -6.23
CA THR A 248 15.25 -16.13 -5.30
C THR A 248 14.87 -14.96 -4.42
N THR A 249 13.61 -14.51 -4.50
CA THR A 249 13.07 -13.44 -3.68
C THR A 249 12.00 -14.01 -2.76
N VAL A 250 12.11 -13.72 -1.46
CA VAL A 250 11.09 -14.00 -0.45
C VAL A 250 10.54 -12.69 0.09
N SER A 251 9.24 -12.63 0.28
CA SER A 251 8.54 -11.49 0.86
C SER A 251 7.45 -12.01 1.79
N ALA A 252 7.31 -11.41 2.97
CA ALA A 252 6.32 -11.82 3.95
C ALA A 252 5.54 -10.64 4.52
N MET A 253 4.32 -10.92 4.95
CA MET A 253 3.47 -9.97 5.63
C MET A 253 2.61 -10.66 6.68
N PHE A 254 2.35 -9.95 7.77
CA PHE A 254 1.38 -10.38 8.77
C PHE A 254 -0.02 -10.34 8.17
N CYS A 255 -0.74 -11.46 8.31
CA CYS A 255 -2.08 -11.63 7.77
C CYS A 255 -3.00 -12.20 8.84
N PHE A 256 -4.27 -11.88 8.71
CA PHE A 256 -5.27 -12.43 9.59
C PHE A 256 -5.85 -13.71 9.02
N ASP A 257 -6.09 -14.65 9.91
CA ASP A 257 -6.74 -15.91 9.63
C ASP A 257 -7.88 -16.07 10.65
N GLU A 258 -9.13 -16.03 10.19
CA GLU A 258 -10.31 -16.15 11.07
C GLU A 258 -10.36 -17.51 11.80
N THR A 259 -9.62 -18.50 11.30
CA THR A 259 -9.59 -19.87 11.84
C THR A 259 -8.46 -20.08 12.84
N SER A 260 -7.53 -19.13 12.95
CA SER A 260 -6.34 -19.25 13.78
C SER A 260 -6.34 -18.27 14.96
N SER A 261 -6.12 -18.82 16.16
CA SER A 261 -5.81 -18.03 17.35
C SER A 261 -4.31 -17.70 17.44
N PHE A 262 -3.50 -18.01 16.43
CA PHE A 262 -2.06 -17.77 16.38
C PHE A 262 -1.71 -16.59 15.47
N HIS A 263 -0.52 -16.01 15.60
CA HIS A 263 -0.04 -15.09 14.57
C HIS A 263 0.17 -15.86 13.29
N VAL A 264 -0.31 -15.28 12.18
CA VAL A 264 -0.20 -15.89 10.87
C VAL A 264 0.48 -14.91 9.92
N TYR A 265 1.48 -15.40 9.21
CA TYR A 265 2.15 -14.65 8.17
C TYR A 265 1.92 -15.36 6.85
N ARG A 266 1.65 -14.58 5.81
CA ARG A 266 1.68 -15.08 4.43
C ARG A 266 3.01 -14.66 3.85
N TYR A 267 3.62 -15.55 3.08
CA TYR A 267 4.85 -15.25 2.37
C TYR A 267 4.74 -15.69 0.91
N GLN A 268 5.38 -14.93 0.03
CA GLN A 268 5.56 -15.22 -1.37
C GLN A 268 7.03 -15.53 -1.63
N VAL A 269 7.28 -16.58 -2.40
CA VAL A 269 8.61 -16.86 -2.95
C VAL A 269 8.53 -16.77 -4.46
N THR A 270 9.54 -16.14 -5.06
CA THR A 270 9.67 -15.95 -6.50
C THR A 270 11.03 -16.48 -6.94
N PHE A 271 11.03 -17.28 -8.00
CA PHE A 271 12.22 -17.70 -8.72
C PHE A 271 12.25 -17.00 -10.08
N GLU A 272 13.38 -16.40 -10.42
CA GLU A 272 13.58 -15.73 -11.70
C GLU A 272 14.95 -16.10 -12.28
N ILE A 273 15.00 -16.67 -13.49
CA ILE A 273 16.27 -16.85 -14.22
C ILE A 273 16.70 -15.47 -14.72
N VAL A 274 17.77 -14.95 -14.14
CA VAL A 274 18.31 -13.61 -14.44
C VAL A 274 19.58 -13.66 -15.27
N ASP A 275 20.25 -14.81 -15.31
CA ASP A 275 21.46 -15.03 -16.09
C ASP A 275 21.48 -16.48 -16.66
N PRO A 276 20.92 -16.67 -17.87
CA PRO A 276 20.90 -17.98 -18.54
C PRO A 276 22.29 -18.55 -18.84
N GLU A 277 23.30 -17.71 -19.04
CA GLU A 277 24.67 -18.15 -19.34
C GLU A 277 25.31 -18.73 -18.08
N VAL A 278 25.13 -18.09 -16.93
CA VAL A 278 25.58 -18.61 -15.62
C VAL A 278 24.80 -19.85 -15.21
N LEU A 279 23.51 -19.92 -15.54
CA LEU A 279 22.70 -21.12 -15.31
C LEU A 279 23.28 -22.32 -16.06
N GLY A 280 23.65 -22.14 -17.32
CA GLY A 280 24.30 -23.17 -18.15
C GLY A 280 23.39 -24.31 -18.61
N PHE A 281 22.08 -24.23 -18.30
CA PHE A 281 21.05 -25.19 -18.67
C PHE A 281 19.83 -24.47 -19.24
N SER A 282 19.05 -25.13 -20.08
CA SER A 282 17.81 -24.55 -20.63
C SER A 282 16.68 -24.49 -19.60
N SER A 283 16.73 -25.34 -18.57
CA SER A 283 15.72 -25.39 -17.51
C SER A 283 16.25 -26.02 -16.24
N VAL A 284 15.57 -25.74 -15.13
CA VAL A 284 15.76 -26.43 -13.85
C VAL A 284 14.41 -26.71 -13.20
N GLN A 285 14.29 -27.83 -12.50
CA GLN A 285 13.09 -28.22 -11.79
C GLN A 285 13.31 -28.25 -10.28
N LEU A 286 12.36 -27.71 -9.54
CA LEU A 286 12.35 -27.79 -8.08
C LEU A 286 12.10 -29.22 -7.62
N GLU A 287 12.96 -29.74 -6.75
CA GLU A 287 12.79 -31.03 -6.10
C GLU A 287 12.22 -30.88 -4.68
N SER A 288 12.85 -30.05 -3.86
CA SER A 288 12.55 -29.99 -2.42
C SER A 288 12.85 -28.61 -1.82
N ARG A 289 12.32 -28.39 -0.63
CA ARG A 289 12.55 -27.19 0.18
C ARG A 289 13.06 -27.56 1.57
N HIS A 290 13.90 -26.70 2.11
CA HIS A 290 14.37 -26.71 3.48
C HIS A 290 14.13 -25.34 4.10
N TRP A 291 13.33 -25.30 5.16
CA TRP A 291 13.15 -24.10 5.98
C TRP A 291 13.79 -24.28 7.36
N LEU A 292 14.41 -23.21 7.82
CA LEU A 292 14.87 -22.99 9.19
C LEU A 292 14.01 -21.88 9.79
N ILE A 293 13.09 -22.26 10.67
CA ILE A 293 12.12 -21.34 11.29
C ILE A 293 12.65 -20.95 12.66
N HIS A 294 12.72 -19.64 12.92
CA HIS A 294 13.24 -19.06 14.16
C HIS A 294 12.09 -18.59 15.05
N TYR A 295 12.16 -18.92 16.34
CA TYR A 295 11.15 -18.58 17.34
C TYR A 295 11.67 -17.56 18.36
N SER A 296 10.74 -16.91 19.07
CA SER A 296 11.03 -15.86 20.06
C SER A 296 11.90 -16.31 21.24
N ASN A 297 11.97 -17.62 21.53
CA ASN A 297 12.82 -18.21 22.55
C ASN A 297 14.26 -18.52 22.06
N GLN A 298 14.63 -18.08 20.86
CA GLN A 298 15.91 -18.36 20.19
C GLN A 298 16.10 -19.82 19.77
N GLU A 299 15.07 -20.66 19.88
CA GLU A 299 15.08 -21.98 19.26
C GLU A 299 14.69 -21.91 17.79
N TYR A 300 15.04 -22.96 17.05
CA TYR A 300 14.71 -23.10 15.64
C TYR A 300 14.26 -24.52 15.30
N VAL A 301 13.45 -24.63 14.25
CA VAL A 301 12.98 -25.92 13.73
C VAL A 301 13.30 -26.04 12.25
N HIS A 302 13.73 -27.24 11.85
CA HIS A 302 13.90 -27.59 10.45
C HIS A 302 12.59 -28.15 9.88
N ASN A 303 12.13 -27.55 8.79
CA ASN A 303 10.99 -28.06 8.02
C ASN A 303 11.47 -28.44 6.61
N ASN A 304 11.60 -29.74 6.38
CA ASN A 304 11.94 -30.31 5.07
C ASN A 304 10.67 -30.78 4.36
N GLY A 305 10.59 -30.59 3.06
CA GLY A 305 9.48 -31.13 2.28
C GLY A 305 9.77 -31.21 0.80
N ALA A 306 9.11 -32.15 0.13
CA ALA A 306 9.13 -32.25 -1.33
C ALA A 306 8.33 -31.09 -1.94
N GLY A 307 8.86 -30.51 -3.02
CA GLY A 307 8.27 -29.41 -3.76
C GLY A 307 7.88 -28.19 -2.90
N VAL A 308 7.00 -27.37 -3.46
CA VAL A 308 6.36 -26.23 -2.79
C VAL A 308 4.86 -26.29 -3.05
N VAL A 309 4.05 -26.13 -2.01
CA VAL A 309 2.57 -26.14 -2.10
C VAL A 309 1.96 -27.34 -2.84
N GLY A 310 2.68 -28.46 -2.93
CA GLY A 310 2.26 -29.67 -3.66
C GLY A 310 2.74 -29.73 -5.12
N GLU A 311 3.54 -28.75 -5.56
CA GLU A 311 4.03 -28.61 -6.92
C GLU A 311 5.56 -28.73 -7.00
N PHE A 312 6.04 -29.12 -8.19
CA PHE A 312 7.47 -29.27 -8.54
C PHE A 312 7.74 -28.43 -9.80
N PRO A 313 7.71 -27.09 -9.68
CA PRO A 313 7.80 -26.19 -10.83
C PRO A 313 9.08 -26.37 -11.64
N LEU A 314 8.91 -26.36 -12.96
CA LEU A 314 9.98 -26.27 -13.94
C LEU A 314 10.09 -24.81 -14.38
N ILE A 315 11.26 -24.20 -14.21
CA ILE A 315 11.57 -22.87 -14.74
C ILE A 315 12.57 -23.03 -15.88
N SER A 316 12.35 -22.32 -16.98
CA SER A 316 13.14 -22.44 -18.20
C SER A 316 13.52 -21.07 -18.75
N VAL A 317 14.47 -21.00 -19.67
CA VAL A 317 14.83 -19.73 -20.30
C VAL A 317 13.64 -19.09 -21.04
N ASP A 318 12.72 -19.90 -21.54
CA ASP A 318 11.50 -19.43 -22.22
C ASP A 318 10.39 -19.01 -21.23
N GLU A 319 10.36 -19.65 -20.06
CA GLU A 319 9.46 -19.34 -18.94
C GLU A 319 10.29 -19.12 -17.65
N PRO A 320 10.99 -17.98 -17.54
CA PRO A 320 12.04 -17.78 -16.55
C PRO A 320 11.53 -17.45 -15.16
N TYR A 321 10.21 -17.52 -14.93
CA TYR A 321 9.57 -16.98 -13.76
C TYR A 321 8.58 -17.97 -13.15
N TYR A 322 8.71 -18.20 -11.86
CA TYR A 322 7.70 -18.91 -11.06
C TYR A 322 7.52 -18.21 -9.72
N LYS A 323 6.27 -18.15 -9.24
CA LYS A 323 5.97 -17.66 -7.90
C LYS A 323 4.95 -18.55 -7.22
N TYR A 324 5.01 -18.60 -5.89
CA TYR A 324 3.96 -19.20 -5.07
C TYR A 324 3.79 -18.44 -3.76
N CYS A 325 2.59 -18.56 -3.18
CA CYS A 325 2.26 -18.04 -1.86
C CYS A 325 2.03 -19.19 -0.88
N SER A 326 2.45 -19.01 0.36
CA SER A 326 2.28 -19.97 1.44
C SER A 326 2.11 -19.25 2.78
N ARG A 327 1.98 -20.01 3.86
CA ARG A 327 1.78 -19.48 5.21
C ARG A 327 2.73 -20.07 6.23
N ILE A 328 3.02 -19.28 7.26
CA ILE A 328 3.69 -19.69 8.48
C ILE A 328 2.91 -19.11 9.67
N GLN A 329 2.87 -19.82 10.79
CA GLN A 329 2.12 -19.41 11.97
C GLN A 329 2.85 -19.82 13.25
N ASP A 330 2.47 -19.23 14.37
CA ASP A 330 3.00 -19.63 15.68
C ASP A 330 2.65 -21.08 16.03
N GLU A 331 3.43 -21.63 16.96
CA GLU A 331 3.19 -22.94 17.51
C GLU A 331 2.05 -22.94 18.55
N PRO A 332 1.32 -24.07 18.69
CA PRO A 332 0.28 -24.24 19.69
C PRO A 332 0.71 -23.95 21.14
N GLU A 333 1.98 -24.19 21.46
CA GLU A 333 2.58 -23.98 22.78
C GLU A 333 2.88 -22.49 23.08
N GLY A 334 2.55 -21.57 22.15
CA GLY A 334 2.68 -20.13 22.34
C GLY A 334 4.03 -19.55 21.90
N LEU A 335 4.86 -20.33 21.21
CA LEU A 335 6.12 -19.83 20.64
C LEU A 335 5.85 -19.04 19.38
N MET A 336 6.25 -17.77 19.41
CA MET A 336 6.03 -16.83 18.31
C MET A 336 7.10 -16.99 17.26
N VAL A 337 6.68 -17.07 15.99
CA VAL A 337 7.65 -17.06 14.89
C VAL A 337 8.18 -15.64 14.70
N VAL A 338 9.50 -15.50 14.67
CA VAL A 338 10.19 -14.19 14.52
C VAL A 338 10.95 -14.05 13.20
N GLY A 339 11.14 -15.15 12.46
CA GLY A 339 11.80 -15.10 11.17
C GLY A 339 12.03 -16.50 10.59
N PHE A 340 12.48 -16.56 9.35
CA PHE A 340 12.89 -17.82 8.73
C PHE A 340 13.91 -17.60 7.61
N GLU A 341 14.66 -18.65 7.33
CA GLU A 341 15.62 -18.74 6.22
C GLU A 341 15.63 -20.17 5.66
N GLY A 342 16.38 -20.44 4.59
CA GLY A 342 16.37 -21.79 4.03
C GLY A 342 17.09 -21.96 2.72
N HIS A 343 16.70 -23.00 1.98
CA HIS A 343 17.08 -23.19 0.59
C HIS A 343 16.09 -24.09 -0.15
N PHE A 344 16.17 -24.03 -1.47
CA PHE A 344 15.47 -24.93 -2.39
C PHE A 344 16.46 -25.80 -3.14
N THR A 345 16.19 -27.09 -3.23
CA THR A 345 16.98 -28.02 -4.04
C THR A 345 16.43 -28.04 -5.45
N MET A 346 17.28 -27.71 -6.42
CA MET A 346 16.98 -27.65 -7.84
C MET A 346 17.75 -28.74 -8.60
N VAL A 347 17.14 -29.26 -9.65
CA VAL A 347 17.72 -30.26 -10.55
C VAL A 347 17.78 -29.68 -11.96
N PRO A 348 18.96 -29.63 -12.62
CA PRO A 348 19.04 -29.27 -14.03
C PRO A 348 18.23 -30.18 -14.95
N GLY A 349 17.53 -29.63 -15.93
CA GLY A 349 16.59 -30.37 -16.76
C GLY A 349 15.27 -30.62 -16.03
N THR A 350 14.84 -31.89 -15.96
CA THR A 350 13.65 -32.32 -15.22
C THR A 350 14.01 -33.37 -14.17
N LEU A 351 13.14 -33.60 -13.19
CA LEU A 351 13.32 -34.64 -12.17
C LEU A 351 13.43 -36.04 -12.80
N ASP A 352 12.70 -36.30 -13.89
CA ASP A 352 12.71 -37.58 -14.59
C ASP A 352 13.93 -37.74 -15.53
N ASN A 353 14.49 -36.63 -16.03
CA ASN A 353 15.65 -36.63 -16.91
C ASN A 353 16.65 -35.52 -16.51
N PRO A 354 17.44 -35.72 -15.43
CA PRO A 354 18.40 -34.73 -14.96
C PRO A 354 19.55 -34.52 -15.95
N GLU A 355 19.88 -33.27 -16.23
CA GLU A 355 20.98 -32.89 -17.12
C GLU A 355 22.29 -32.59 -16.36
N GLY A 356 22.22 -32.55 -15.02
CA GLY A 356 23.35 -32.20 -14.17
C GLY A 356 23.11 -32.55 -12.70
N ALA A 357 24.09 -32.21 -11.86
CA ALA A 357 23.99 -32.42 -10.42
C ALA A 357 23.02 -31.40 -9.79
N GLN A 358 22.32 -31.84 -8.74
CA GLN A 358 21.46 -30.97 -7.95
C GLN A 358 22.26 -29.84 -7.27
N PHE A 359 21.60 -28.71 -7.05
CA PHE A 359 22.19 -27.56 -6.35
C PHE A 359 21.15 -26.84 -5.51
N ASN A 360 21.63 -26.07 -4.53
CA ASN A 360 20.77 -25.36 -3.59
C ASN A 360 20.69 -23.87 -3.93
N LEU A 361 19.46 -23.36 -4.05
CA LEU A 361 19.17 -21.93 -4.10
C LEU A 361 18.91 -21.43 -2.68
N PRO A 362 19.77 -20.56 -2.11
CA PRO A 362 19.61 -20.08 -0.75
C PRO A 362 18.42 -19.12 -0.63
N VAL A 363 17.74 -19.15 0.50
CA VAL A 363 16.78 -18.13 0.92
C VAL A 363 17.40 -17.40 2.11
N PRO A 364 17.67 -16.09 2.00
CA PRO A 364 18.24 -15.34 3.12
C PRO A 364 17.24 -15.26 4.27
N TYR A 365 17.76 -15.03 5.47
CA TYR A 365 16.94 -14.74 6.64
C TYR A 365 16.09 -13.49 6.44
N ILE A 366 14.81 -13.62 6.77
CA ILE A 366 13.88 -12.49 6.89
C ILE A 366 13.22 -12.47 8.27
N GLU A 367 12.94 -11.28 8.75
CA GLU A 367 12.25 -11.04 10.02
C GLU A 367 10.74 -11.02 9.81
N LEU A 368 10.00 -11.54 10.79
CA LEU A 368 8.55 -11.48 10.83
C LEU A 368 8.10 -10.55 11.96
N PRO A 369 7.42 -9.43 11.65
CA PRO A 369 7.09 -8.42 12.65
C PRO A 369 6.01 -8.92 13.61
N VAL A 370 6.32 -8.89 14.90
CA VAL A 370 5.37 -9.25 15.96
C VAL A 370 4.24 -8.21 16.07
N PRO A 371 2.97 -8.59 15.90
CA PRO A 371 1.85 -7.68 16.09
C PRO A 371 1.59 -7.41 17.58
N MET A 372 0.91 -6.29 17.86
CA MET A 372 0.50 -5.92 19.21
C MET A 372 -0.82 -6.56 19.61
N GLU A 373 -1.06 -6.68 20.92
CA GLU A 373 -2.28 -7.26 21.47
C GLU A 373 -3.01 -6.24 22.37
N ILE A 374 -4.33 -6.18 22.24
CA ILE A 374 -5.18 -5.49 23.21
C ILE A 374 -5.48 -6.48 24.33
N ILE A 375 -4.87 -6.27 25.49
CA ILE A 375 -5.08 -7.09 26.71
C ILE A 375 -6.34 -6.68 27.44
#